data_AF-A0A533S844-F1
#
_entry.id   AF-A0A533S844-F1
#
_cell.length_a   1.000
_cell.length_b   1.000
_cell.length_c   1.000
_cell.angle_alpha   90.00
_cell.angle_beta   90.00
_cell.angle_gamma   90.00
#
_symmetry.space_group_name_H-M   'P 1'
#
loop_
_entity.id
_entity.type
_entity.pdbx_description
1 polymer ?
#
loop_
_entity_poly.entity_id
_entity_poly.type
_entity_poly.pdbx_seq_one_letter_code
_entity_poly.pdbx_strand_id
1 'polypeptide(L)'
;LGAVLLGPWWATGIALIIGILRNALGTGTLLAFPGGMIGAFIAGVFYRYTRNIYIAAFGEIIGTGFLGAIASALIVAPVLMKKGMAMGALIITFSGSTLLGSIIGVLALKLLERAGIAKLK
;
A
#
# COMPACT_ATOMS: atom_id res chain seq x y z
N LEU A 1 2.58 -7.93 1.46
CA LEU A 1 2.61 -9.04 2.45
C LEU A 1 1.24 -9.28 3.09
N GLY A 2 0.72 -8.34 3.90
CA GLY A 2 -0.58 -8.49 4.57
C GLY A 2 -1.74 -8.78 3.62
N ALA A 3 -1.77 -8.11 2.46
CA ALA A 3 -2.73 -8.36 1.38
C ALA A 3 -2.79 -9.82 0.91
N VAL A 4 -1.63 -10.47 0.85
CA VAL A 4 -1.46 -11.84 0.32
C VAL A 4 -1.77 -12.89 1.40
N LEU A 5 -1.35 -12.65 2.64
CA LEU A 5 -1.49 -13.60 3.74
C LEU A 5 -2.84 -13.52 4.45
N LEU A 6 -3.38 -12.32 4.62
CA LEU A 6 -4.57 -12.04 5.44
C LEU A 6 -5.78 -11.61 4.60
N GLY A 7 -5.58 -11.30 3.32
CA GLY A 7 -6.63 -10.85 2.42
C GLY A 7 -6.91 -9.34 2.49
N PRO A 8 -7.79 -8.83 1.62
CA PRO A 8 -7.95 -7.39 1.36
C PRO A 8 -8.48 -6.61 2.57
N TRP A 9 -9.44 -7.15 3.31
CA TRP A 9 -10.06 -6.46 4.45
C TRP A 9 -9.08 -6.28 5.61
N TRP A 10 -8.39 -7.36 6.00
CA TRP A 10 -7.39 -7.33 7.06
C TRP A 10 -6.18 -6.48 6.68
N ALA A 11 -5.73 -6.56 5.43
CA ALA A 11 -4.62 -5.73 4.95
C ALA A 11 -4.97 -4.23 5.01
N THR A 12 -6.19 -3.86 4.66
CA THR A 12 -6.67 -2.47 4.76
C THR A 12 -6.74 -2.01 6.22
N GLY A 13 -7.24 -2.85 7.12
CA GLY A 13 -7.28 -2.56 8.56
C GLY A 13 -5.88 -2.38 9.16
N ILE A 14 -4.93 -3.23 8.78
CA ILE A 14 -3.53 -3.11 9.19
C ILE A 14 -2.92 -1.80 8.66
N ALA A 15 -3.17 -1.46 7.39
CA ALA A 15 -2.70 -0.20 6.81
C ALA A 15 -3.25 1.02 7.57
N LEU A 16 -4.52 0.98 7.98
CA LEU A 16 -5.13 2.02 8.80
C LEU A 16 -4.45 2.13 10.18
N ILE A 17 -4.26 1.02 10.88
CA ILE A 17 -3.63 1.00 12.22
C ILE A 17 -2.17 1.50 12.13
N ILE A 18 -1.41 1.05 11.13
CA ILE A 18 -0.05 1.53 10.88
C ILE A 18 -0.05 3.04 10.62
N GLY A 19 -1.01 3.54 9.83
CA GLY A 19 -1.18 4.98 9.59
C GLY A 19 -1.42 5.74 10.90
N ILE A 20 -2.33 5.27 11.75
CA ILE A 20 -2.65 5.88 13.05
C ILE A 20 -1.41 5.92 13.93
N LEU A 21 -0.70 4.78 14.07
CA LEU A 21 0.51 4.69 14.88
C LEU A 21 1.61 5.62 14.38
N ARG A 22 1.85 5.66 13.06
CA ARG A 22 2.87 6.54 12.49
C ARG A 22 2.54 8.01 12.71
N ASN A 23 1.27 8.40 12.59
CA ASN A 23 0.84 9.76 12.82
C ASN A 23 0.95 10.15 14.31
N ALA A 24 0.59 9.23 15.22
CA ALA A 24 0.75 9.43 16.66
C ALA A 24 2.23 9.57 17.07
N LEU A 25 3.14 8.86 16.40
CA LEU A 25 4.59 8.93 16.61
C LEU A 25 5.25 10.13 15.89
N GLY A 26 4.48 10.98 15.19
CA GLY A 26 5.01 12.15 14.47
C GLY A 26 5.88 11.83 13.23
N THR A 27 5.97 10.56 12.82
CA THR A 27 6.74 10.09 11.64
C THR A 27 5.85 9.81 10.43
N GLY A 28 4.54 9.92 10.60
CA GLY A 28 3.52 9.73 9.58
C GLY A 28 2.99 11.04 9.02
N THR A 29 2.45 10.98 7.81
CA THR A 29 1.67 12.06 7.22
C THR A 29 0.25 11.55 6.99
N LEU A 30 -0.74 12.41 7.20
CA LEU A 30 -2.15 12.10 6.86
C LEU A 30 -2.32 11.74 5.38
N LEU A 31 -1.41 12.22 4.53
CA LEU A 31 -1.33 11.90 3.10
C LEU A 31 -1.00 10.42 2.83
N ALA A 32 -0.40 9.69 3.77
CA ALA A 32 -0.05 8.29 3.56
C ALA A 32 -1.24 7.32 3.78
N PHE A 33 -2.33 7.78 4.41
CA PHE A 33 -3.48 6.94 4.74
C PHE A 33 -4.24 6.42 3.52
N PRO A 34 -4.71 7.28 2.59
CA PRO A 34 -5.49 6.82 1.44
C PRO A 34 -4.68 5.85 0.57
N GLY A 35 -3.39 6.16 0.35
CA GLY A 35 -2.52 5.30 -0.45
C GLY A 35 -2.30 3.92 0.16
N GLY A 36 -1.97 3.84 1.44
CA GLY A 36 -1.75 2.53 2.09
C GLY A 36 -3.02 1.67 2.12
N MET A 37 -4.19 2.28 2.36
CA MET A 37 -5.45 1.57 2.42
C MET A 37 -5.92 1.08 1.04
N ILE A 38 -5.91 1.98 0.04
CA ILE A 38 -6.33 1.65 -1.34
C ILE A 38 -5.37 0.63 -1.96
N GLY A 39 -4.07 0.82 -1.78
CA GLY A 39 -3.02 -0.10 -2.24
C GLY A 39 -3.18 -1.50 -1.66
N ALA A 40 -3.31 -1.59 -0.33
CA ALA A 40 -3.46 -2.87 0.36
C ALA A 40 -4.76 -3.59 -0.03
N PHE A 41 -5.85 -2.84 -0.24
CA PHE A 41 -7.12 -3.40 -0.68
C PHE A 41 -7.02 -3.98 -2.09
N ILE A 42 -6.51 -3.20 -3.05
CA ILE A 42 -6.37 -3.64 -4.47
C ILE A 42 -5.42 -4.83 -4.55
N ALA A 43 -4.27 -4.78 -3.86
CA ALA A 43 -3.32 -5.88 -3.82
C ALA A 43 -3.96 -7.17 -3.28
N GLY A 44 -4.79 -7.06 -2.23
CA GLY A 44 -5.48 -8.20 -1.63
C GLY A 44 -6.58 -8.76 -2.53
N VAL A 45 -7.31 -7.90 -3.24
CA VAL A 45 -8.31 -8.31 -4.24
C VAL A 45 -7.64 -9.03 -5.40
N PHE A 46 -6.57 -8.45 -5.96
CA PHE A 46 -5.83 -9.04 -7.07
C PHE A 46 -5.24 -10.40 -6.71
N TYR A 47 -4.65 -10.53 -5.51
CA TYR A 47 -4.18 -11.82 -5.04
C TYR A 47 -5.32 -12.82 -4.85
N ARG A 48 -6.47 -12.39 -4.33
CA ARG A 48 -7.62 -13.29 -4.11
C ARG A 48 -8.15 -13.90 -5.41
N TYR A 49 -8.20 -13.13 -6.49
CA TYR A 49 -8.70 -13.59 -7.79
C TYR A 49 -7.66 -14.34 -8.61
N THR A 50 -6.41 -13.89 -8.60
CA THR A 50 -5.37 -14.46 -9.48
C THR A 50 -4.47 -15.47 -8.80
N ARG A 51 -4.45 -15.48 -7.46
CA ARG A 51 -3.46 -16.19 -6.61
C ARG A 51 -1.99 -15.92 -6.98
N ASN A 52 -1.74 -14.88 -7.77
CA ASN A 52 -0.41 -14.57 -8.27
C ASN A 52 0.19 -13.41 -7.46
N ILE A 53 1.32 -13.67 -6.81
CA ILE A 53 2.04 -12.67 -5.99
C ILE A 53 2.55 -11.48 -6.80
N TYR A 54 2.88 -11.66 -8.08
CA TYR A 54 3.34 -10.58 -8.95
C TYR A 54 2.19 -9.65 -9.33
N ILE A 55 0.99 -10.21 -9.56
CA ILE A 55 -0.21 -9.42 -9.83
C ILE A 55 -0.64 -8.67 -8.56
N ALA A 56 -0.50 -9.28 -7.38
CA ALA A 56 -0.72 -8.59 -6.11
C ALA A 56 0.23 -7.40 -5.91
N ALA A 57 1.52 -7.60 -6.20
CA ALA A 57 2.53 -6.53 -6.14
C ALA A 57 2.24 -5.41 -7.14
N PHE A 58 1.82 -5.74 -8.35
CA PHE A 58 1.39 -4.76 -9.34
C PHE A 58 0.18 -3.95 -8.84
N GLY A 59 -0.80 -4.63 -8.22
CA GLY A 59 -1.95 -3.98 -7.60
C GLY A 59 -1.56 -3.01 -6.48
N GLU A 60 -0.55 -3.34 -5.68
CA GLU A 60 -0.03 -2.45 -4.63
C GLU A 60 0.67 -1.23 -5.21
N ILE A 61 1.46 -1.40 -6.28
CA ILE A 61 2.16 -0.30 -6.95
C ILE A 61 1.15 0.68 -7.57
N ILE A 62 0.17 0.18 -8.31
CA ILE A 62 -0.87 1.01 -8.93
C ILE A 62 -1.78 1.63 -7.87
N GLY A 63 -2.19 0.84 -6.87
CA GLY A 63 -3.10 1.27 -5.83
C GLY A 63 -2.50 2.30 -4.87
N THR A 64 -1.25 2.15 -4.47
CA THR A 64 -0.57 3.10 -3.57
C THR A 64 0.05 4.26 -4.35
N GLY A 65 0.76 3.96 -5.44
CA GLY A 65 1.56 4.92 -6.18
C GLY A 65 0.73 5.85 -7.05
N PHE A 66 -0.33 5.34 -7.68
CA PHE A 66 -1.16 6.13 -8.59
C PHE A 66 -2.48 6.54 -7.94
N LEU A 67 -3.35 5.57 -7.63
CA LEU A 67 -4.67 5.85 -7.05
C LEU A 67 -4.56 6.47 -5.66
N GLY A 68 -3.65 5.95 -4.85
CA GLY A 68 -3.33 6.43 -3.52
C GLY A 68 -2.80 7.85 -3.51
N ALA A 69 -1.82 8.14 -4.35
CA ALA A 69 -1.26 9.48 -4.46
C ALA A 69 -2.28 10.50 -4.98
N ILE A 70 -3.13 10.12 -5.94
CA ILE A 70 -4.22 10.96 -6.44
C ILE A 70 -5.25 11.21 -5.34
N ALA A 71 -5.71 10.16 -4.64
CA ALA A 71 -6.65 10.29 -3.52
C ALA A 71 -6.08 11.18 -2.41
N SER A 72 -4.79 11.03 -2.09
CA SER A 72 -4.11 11.88 -1.10
C SER A 72 -3.97 13.33 -1.57
N ALA A 73 -3.66 13.55 -2.84
CA ALA A 73 -3.54 14.89 -3.41
C ALA A 73 -4.91 15.60 -3.54
N LEU A 74 -5.99 14.88 -3.82
CA LEU A 74 -7.32 15.45 -4.05
C LEU A 74 -8.18 15.55 -2.78
N ILE A 75 -7.99 14.67 -1.81
CA ILE A 75 -8.83 14.63 -0.60
C ILE A 75 -8.08 15.21 0.59
N VAL A 76 -6.82 14.80 0.79
CA VAL A 76 -6.08 15.16 2.01
C VAL A 76 -5.37 16.51 1.85
N ALA A 77 -4.70 16.77 0.73
CA ALA A 77 -3.99 18.04 0.54
C ALA A 77 -4.88 19.30 0.60
N PRO A 78 -6.07 19.36 -0.06
CA PRO A 78 -6.91 20.57 0.00
C PRO A 78 -7.62 20.72 1.36
N VAL A 79 -7.99 19.64 2.02
CA VAL A 79 -8.71 19.68 3.31
C VAL A 79 -7.77 20.00 4.47
N LEU A 80 -6.54 19.48 4.47
CA LEU A 80 -5.61 19.61 5.59
C LEU A 80 -4.50 20.66 5.41
N MET A 81 -4.02 20.89 4.19
CA MET A 81 -2.84 21.76 3.99
C MET A 81 -3.15 23.15 3.41
N LYS A 82 -4.38 23.42 2.94
CA LYS A 82 -4.83 24.69 2.32
C LYS A 82 -3.86 25.27 1.26
N LYS A 83 -2.98 24.42 0.71
CA LYS A 83 -2.00 24.74 -0.34
C LYS A 83 -2.01 23.56 -1.32
N GLY A 84 -2.02 23.86 -2.61
CA GLY A 84 -1.88 22.85 -3.65
C GLY A 84 -0.53 22.16 -3.51
N MET A 85 -0.50 20.95 -2.98
CA MET A 85 0.70 20.12 -3.03
C MET A 85 0.82 19.58 -4.45
N ALA A 86 2.04 19.60 -5.01
CA ALA A 86 2.26 19.15 -6.37
C ALA A 86 1.93 17.66 -6.48
N MET A 87 0.77 17.35 -7.06
CA MET A 87 0.27 15.98 -7.26
C MET A 87 1.34 15.08 -7.92
N GLY A 88 2.12 15.63 -8.85
CA GLY A 88 3.24 14.93 -9.47
C GLY A 88 4.35 14.52 -8.49
N ALA A 89 4.68 15.36 -7.51
CA ALA A 89 5.68 15.03 -6.49
C ALA A 89 5.21 13.89 -5.57
N LEU A 90 3.92 13.88 -5.19
CA LEU A 90 3.32 12.79 -4.42
C LEU A 90 3.27 11.49 -5.22
N ILE A 91 2.89 11.53 -6.49
CA ILE A 91 2.89 10.34 -7.35
C ILE A 91 4.30 9.77 -7.47
N ILE A 92 5.31 10.60 -7.73
CA ILE A 92 6.70 10.15 -7.87
C ILE A 92 7.21 9.53 -6.56
N THR A 93 7.01 10.22 -5.43
CA THR A 93 7.50 9.74 -4.12
C THR A 93 6.77 8.48 -3.67
N PHE A 94 5.45 8.40 -3.83
CA PHE A 94 4.67 7.22 -3.46
C PHE A 94 4.97 6.04 -4.38
N SER A 95 5.12 6.29 -5.69
CA SER A 95 5.50 5.26 -6.67
C SER A 95 6.89 4.70 -6.38
N GLY A 96 7.88 5.56 -6.09
CA GLY A 96 9.22 5.11 -5.71
C GLY A 96 9.22 4.28 -4.43
N SER A 97 8.48 4.71 -3.41
CA SER A 97 8.37 3.98 -2.14
C SER A 97 7.65 2.65 -2.29
N THR A 98 6.52 2.60 -3.02
CA THR A 98 5.77 1.36 -3.21
C THR A 98 6.50 0.37 -4.09
N LEU A 99 7.29 0.80 -5.07
CA LEU A 99 8.12 -0.10 -5.88
C LEU A 99 9.10 -0.89 -5.00
N LEU A 100 9.86 -0.18 -4.15
CA LEU A 100 10.79 -0.80 -3.21
C LEU A 100 10.04 -1.70 -2.22
N GLY A 101 8.94 -1.20 -1.65
CA GLY A 101 8.11 -1.96 -0.70
C GLY A 101 7.55 -3.24 -1.29
N SER A 102 7.07 -3.21 -2.53
CA SER A 102 6.52 -4.38 -3.22
C SER A 102 7.61 -5.39 -3.60
N ILE A 103 8.81 -4.95 -4.01
CA ILE A 103 9.95 -5.85 -4.24
C ILE A 103 10.31 -6.60 -2.95
N ILE A 104 10.48 -5.87 -1.85
CA ILE A 104 10.79 -6.45 -0.53
C ILE A 104 9.64 -7.38 -0.10
N GLY A 105 8.39 -6.98 -0.32
CA GLY A 105 7.22 -7.79 -0.01
C GLY A 105 7.17 -9.12 -0.77
N VAL A 106 7.50 -9.12 -2.07
CA VAL A 106 7.57 -10.34 -2.89
C VAL A 106 8.72 -11.25 -2.44
N LEU A 107 9.89 -10.68 -2.16
CA LEU A 107 11.03 -11.44 -1.63
C LEU A 107 10.71 -12.10 -0.30
N ALA A 108 10.08 -11.36 0.62
CA ALA A 108 9.64 -11.89 1.90
C ALA A 108 8.61 -13.02 1.73
N LEU A 109 7.62 -12.86 0.83
CA LEU A 109 6.63 -13.91 0.54
C LEU A 109 7.28 -15.19 0.04
N LYS A 110 8.23 -15.09 -0.90
CA LYS A 110 9.00 -16.25 -1.40
C LYS A 110 9.82 -16.92 -0.30
N LEU A 111 10.40 -16.14 0.62
CA LEU A 111 11.15 -16.68 1.74
C LEU A 111 10.24 -17.43 2.73
N LEU A 112 9.06 -16.87 3.03
CA LEU A 112 8.03 -17.51 3.86
C LEU A 112 7.49 -18.80 3.23
N GLU A 113 7.31 -18.83 1.91
CA GLU A 113 6.94 -20.02 1.16
C GLU A 113 8.02 -21.10 1.22
N ARG A 114 9.28 -20.72 1.00
CA ARG A 114 10.42 -21.64 1.10
C ARG A 114 10.63 -22.20 2.51
N ALA A 115 10.27 -21.42 3.53
CA ALA A 115 10.25 -21.85 4.92
C ALA A 115 9.04 -22.73 5.29
N GLY A 116 8.09 -22.95 4.37
CA GLY A 116 6.89 -23.77 4.60
C GLY A 116 5.81 -23.08 5.45
N ILE A 117 5.96 -21.79 5.74
CA ILE A 117 5.05 -21.02 6.61
C ILE A 117 3.86 -20.48 5.81
N ALA A 118 4.07 -20.14 4.54
CA ALA A 118 3.02 -19.65 3.64
C ALA A 118 2.81 -20.60 2.46
N LYS A 119 1.58 -21.06 2.22
CA LYS A 119 1.20 -21.75 0.98
C LYS A 119 0.71 -20.73 -0.03
N LEU A 120 1.63 -20.25 -0.87
CA LEU A 120 1.29 -19.53 -2.09
C LEU A 120 0.90 -20.61 -3.11
N LYS A 121 -0.39 -20.68 -3.46
CA LYS A 121 -0.92 -21.70 -4.37
C LYS A 121 -1.00 -21.18 -5.79
#